data_AF-A0A819D6M6-F1
#
_entry.id   AF-A0A819D6M6-F1
#
_cell.length_a   1.000
_cell.length_b   1.000
_cell.length_c   1.000
_cell.angle_alpha   90.00
_cell.angle_beta   90.00
_cell.angle_gamma   90.00
#
_symmetry.space_group_name_H-M   'P 1'
#
loop_
_entity.id
_entity.type
_entity.pdbx_description
1 polymer ?
#
loop_
_entity_poly.entity_id
_entity_poly.type
_entity_poly.pdbx_seq_one_letter_code
_entity_poly.pdbx_strand_id
1 'polypeptide(L)'
;MLSQLVNAGYNNVTELIELVVPMVWAYVDDIKPWFDETFWMKFSIFPEVWTASSYKGSSGEITTMNYIGHHQRNQQTWLEAMYIASERYKVNFTGVAITGWSRYDHMLSLCEFLPSSIPSLAYLLQTIVYGRLTNELNETISRTLLGCTQMPLWERSMYPTYVSCTFPGHEMYEMMYQYDYVMRQYEETMSFVRLYITDIHLRQNYIHYKRGEECFERLLSLESQMIHFIDAFQNACLVFFTADIGPEWLQTYFMRTLKDVQQRTNFIERTLKTQSSWLQRPLPKNFSRIIIKKRNITVNSLIQNS
;
A
#
# COMPACT_ATOMS: atom_id res chain seq x y z
N MET A 1 -29.44 12.57 26.52
CA MET A 1 -29.09 11.34 25.80
C MET A 1 -29.36 10.09 26.64
N LEU A 2 -28.75 9.95 27.83
CA LEU A 2 -29.10 8.89 28.80
C LEU A 2 -30.61 8.84 29.10
N SER A 3 -31.22 10.00 29.38
CA SER A 3 -32.67 10.13 29.53
C SER A 3 -33.47 9.74 28.29
N GLN A 4 -32.93 9.93 27.09
CA GLN A 4 -33.61 9.56 25.83
C GLN A 4 -33.53 8.06 25.54
N LEU A 5 -32.44 7.40 25.93
CA LEU A 5 -32.26 5.95 25.79
C LEU A 5 -33.09 5.18 26.81
N VAL A 6 -33.16 5.69 28.05
CA VAL A 6 -34.06 5.19 29.10
C VAL A 6 -35.52 5.38 28.69
N ASN A 7 -35.89 6.56 28.16
CA ASN A 7 -37.24 6.81 27.66
C ASN A 7 -37.62 5.98 26.42
N ALA A 8 -36.64 5.43 25.70
CA ALA A 8 -36.85 4.51 24.57
C ALA A 8 -36.96 3.02 25.00
N GLY A 9 -37.00 2.74 26.31
CA GLY A 9 -37.21 1.39 26.86
C GLY A 9 -35.93 0.58 27.06
N TYR A 10 -34.74 1.18 26.88
CA TYR A 10 -33.46 0.51 27.10
C TYR A 10 -32.96 0.72 28.54
N ASN A 11 -33.62 0.09 29.52
CA ASN A 11 -33.24 0.19 30.93
C ASN A 11 -31.83 -0.37 31.21
N ASN A 12 -31.26 -1.18 30.32
CA ASN A 12 -29.94 -1.81 30.46
C ASN A 12 -28.78 -0.97 29.89
N VAL A 13 -29.04 0.17 29.25
CA VAL A 13 -27.97 0.99 28.63
C VAL A 13 -27.12 1.69 29.70
N THR A 14 -27.69 2.04 30.84
CA THR A 14 -26.94 2.55 32.00
C THR A 14 -25.97 1.52 32.55
N GLU A 15 -26.37 0.25 32.60
CA GLU A 15 -25.48 -0.85 33.03
C GLU A 15 -24.35 -1.07 32.01
N LEU A 16 -24.62 -0.93 30.71
CA LEU A 16 -23.61 -1.10 29.67
C LEU A 16 -22.43 -0.11 29.83
N ILE A 17 -22.70 1.13 30.25
CA ILE A 17 -21.67 2.18 30.43
C ILE A 17 -20.62 1.77 31.46
N GLU A 18 -21.01 1.02 32.49
CA GLU A 18 -20.09 0.52 33.53
C GLU A 18 -19.38 -0.77 33.12
N LEU A 19 -19.84 -1.45 32.07
CA LEU A 19 -19.33 -2.75 31.63
C LEU A 19 -18.43 -2.67 30.39
N VAL A 20 -18.39 -1.54 29.69
CA VAL A 20 -17.62 -1.39 28.45
C VAL A 20 -16.69 -0.19 28.49
N VAL A 21 -15.53 -0.35 27.86
CA VAL A 21 -14.58 0.73 27.63
C VAL A 21 -14.52 1.00 26.12
N PRO A 22 -15.13 2.10 25.64
CA PRO A 22 -15.14 2.39 24.21
C PRO A 22 -13.74 2.74 23.69
N MET A 23 -13.46 2.32 22.46
CA MET A 23 -12.28 2.71 21.70
C MET A 23 -12.68 3.55 20.49
N VAL A 24 -12.19 4.78 20.42
CA VAL A 24 -12.40 5.68 19.28
C VAL A 24 -11.19 5.63 18.36
N TRP A 25 -11.41 5.36 17.07
CA TRP A 25 -10.33 5.21 16.10
C TRP A 25 -10.66 5.92 14.79
N ALA A 26 -9.61 6.45 14.15
CA ALA A 26 -9.62 7.10 12.86
C ALA A 26 -8.16 7.24 12.40
N TYR A 27 -7.93 7.00 11.12
CA TYR A 27 -6.57 6.90 10.57
C TYR A 27 -6.25 7.98 9.54
N VAL A 28 -7.08 9.01 9.40
CA VAL A 28 -6.78 10.17 8.55
C VAL A 28 -5.74 11.09 9.22
N ASP A 29 -4.98 11.84 8.42
CA ASP A 29 -3.91 12.74 8.90
C ASP A 29 -4.40 13.73 9.98
N ASP A 30 -5.55 14.38 9.72
CA ASP A 30 -6.20 15.29 10.66
C ASP A 30 -7.60 14.77 11.01
N ILE A 31 -7.74 14.26 12.22
CA ILE A 31 -9.00 13.73 12.74
C ILE A 31 -9.90 14.82 13.35
N LYS A 32 -9.39 16.02 13.66
CA LYS A 32 -10.15 17.04 14.41
C LYS A 32 -11.49 17.41 13.75
N PRO A 33 -11.61 17.53 12.41
CA PRO A 33 -12.88 17.84 11.76
C PRO A 33 -13.97 16.78 11.97
N TRP A 34 -13.60 15.55 12.35
CA TRP A 34 -14.51 14.42 12.48
C TRP A 34 -15.07 14.24 13.90
N PHE A 35 -14.45 14.86 14.89
CA PHE A 35 -14.77 14.68 16.31
C PHE A 35 -15.04 16.01 17.00
N ASP A 36 -16.25 16.51 16.81
CA ASP A 36 -16.73 17.76 17.41
C ASP A 36 -17.10 17.61 18.90
N GLU A 37 -17.57 18.71 19.50
CA GLU A 37 -18.05 18.72 20.89
C GLU A 37 -19.17 17.68 21.12
N THR A 38 -20.14 17.62 20.21
CA THR A 38 -21.28 16.71 20.31
C THR A 38 -20.81 15.26 20.32
N PHE A 39 -19.78 14.93 19.55
CA PHE A 39 -19.16 13.63 19.55
C PHE A 39 -18.53 13.31 20.91
N TRP A 40 -17.63 14.15 21.42
CA TRP A 40 -16.90 13.88 22.68
C TRP A 40 -17.80 13.84 23.91
N MET A 41 -18.86 14.65 23.95
CA MET A 41 -19.86 14.62 25.03
C MET A 41 -20.61 13.29 25.14
N LYS A 42 -20.61 12.45 24.08
CA LYS A 42 -21.16 11.08 24.15
C LYS A 42 -20.21 10.13 24.87
N PHE A 43 -18.91 10.40 24.83
CA PHE A 43 -17.88 9.55 25.43
C PHE A 43 -17.54 9.96 26.87
N SER A 44 -17.87 11.19 27.28
CA SER A 44 -17.65 11.65 28.66
C SER A 44 -18.53 10.98 29.72
N ILE A 45 -19.54 10.21 29.30
CA ILE A 45 -20.35 9.39 30.20
C ILE A 45 -19.66 8.09 30.61
N PHE A 46 -18.66 7.64 29.85
CA PHE A 46 -17.94 6.40 30.15
C PHE A 46 -16.83 6.68 31.17
N PRO A 47 -16.61 5.78 32.14
CA PRO A 47 -15.53 5.94 33.12
C PRO A 47 -14.15 6.03 32.48
N GLU A 48 -13.96 5.33 31.37
CA GLU A 48 -12.70 5.20 30.65
C GLU A 48 -12.94 5.17 29.14
N VAL A 49 -12.01 5.73 28.38
CA VAL A 49 -12.02 5.73 26.92
C VAL A 49 -10.63 5.45 26.39
N TRP A 50 -10.52 4.63 25.34
CA TRP A 50 -9.31 4.47 24.55
C TRP A 50 -9.41 5.21 23.23
N THR A 51 -8.27 5.64 22.71
CA THR A 51 -8.14 6.06 21.31
C THR A 51 -7.28 5.07 20.54
N ALA A 52 -7.35 5.08 19.21
CA ALA A 52 -6.46 4.29 18.39
C ALA A 52 -5.95 5.06 17.17
N SER A 53 -4.63 5.11 17.04
CA SER A 53 -3.90 5.55 15.85
C SER A 53 -3.45 4.34 15.04
N SER A 54 -2.69 4.56 13.96
CA SER A 54 -2.10 3.48 13.18
C SER A 54 -0.67 3.80 12.74
N TYR A 55 0.21 2.80 12.77
CA TYR A 55 1.58 2.91 12.23
C TYR A 55 1.73 2.27 10.85
N LYS A 56 0.74 1.47 10.42
CA LYS A 56 0.64 0.84 9.09
C LYS A 56 -0.81 0.44 8.78
N GLY A 57 -1.11 0.11 7.53
CA GLY A 57 -2.42 -0.42 7.13
C GLY A 57 -3.51 0.64 7.09
N SER A 58 -3.14 1.90 6.90
CA SER A 58 -4.05 3.03 6.72
C SER A 58 -3.67 3.98 5.58
N SER A 59 -2.60 3.70 4.84
CA SER A 59 -2.10 4.56 3.75
C SER A 59 -2.72 4.29 2.37
N GLY A 60 -3.55 3.25 2.24
CA GLY A 60 -4.28 2.83 1.04
C GLY A 60 -4.35 1.31 0.91
N GLU A 61 -5.39 0.78 0.28
CA GLU A 61 -5.75 -0.64 0.23
C GLU A 61 -4.70 -1.52 -0.49
N ILE A 62 -3.95 -0.90 -1.42
CA ILE A 62 -2.90 -1.53 -2.22
C ILE A 62 -1.51 -0.94 -1.94
N THR A 63 -1.38 -0.16 -0.86
CA THR A 63 -0.12 0.48 -0.51
C THR A 63 0.81 -0.56 0.12
N THR A 64 2.02 -0.69 -0.44
CA THR A 64 3.05 -1.64 0.03
C THR A 64 4.20 -0.97 0.77
N MET A 65 4.48 0.31 0.46
CA MET A 65 5.45 1.13 1.18
C MET A 65 4.78 1.95 2.30
N ASN A 66 5.42 2.03 3.45
CA ASN A 66 4.92 2.80 4.58
C ASN A 66 5.38 4.27 4.48
N TYR A 67 4.44 5.21 4.55
CA TYR A 67 4.70 6.65 4.54
C TYR A 67 4.57 7.21 5.96
N ILE A 68 5.71 7.47 6.61
CA ILE A 68 5.75 7.82 8.04
C ILE A 68 4.98 9.11 8.34
N GLY A 69 5.02 10.10 7.43
CA GLY A 69 4.38 11.40 7.63
C GLY A 69 2.88 11.30 7.89
N HIS A 70 2.18 10.42 7.16
CA HIS A 70 0.75 10.15 7.33
C HIS A 70 0.44 9.67 8.76
N HIS A 71 1.13 8.62 9.19
CA HIS A 71 0.94 8.00 10.50
C HIS A 71 1.37 8.94 11.64
N GLN A 72 2.44 9.72 11.45
CA GLN A 72 2.92 10.68 12.44
C GLN A 72 1.92 11.81 12.65
N ARG A 73 1.36 12.38 11.58
CA ARG A 73 0.31 13.41 11.68
C ARG A 73 -0.96 12.88 12.33
N ASN A 74 -1.36 11.66 12.00
CA ASN A 74 -2.48 10.99 12.65
C ASN A 74 -2.25 10.85 14.17
N GLN A 75 -1.08 10.35 14.57
CA GLN A 75 -0.71 10.20 15.99
C GLN A 75 -0.68 11.54 16.72
N GLN A 76 -0.06 12.57 16.13
CA GLN A 76 0.02 13.89 16.73
C GLN A 76 -1.37 14.49 16.92
N THR A 77 -2.24 14.37 15.91
CA THR A 77 -3.59 14.90 16.01
C THR A 77 -4.42 14.15 17.05
N TRP A 78 -4.20 12.85 17.23
CA TRP A 78 -4.80 12.08 18.33
C TRP A 78 -4.44 12.66 19.70
N LEU A 79 -3.17 12.95 19.94
CA LEU A 79 -2.73 13.55 21.21
C LEU A 79 -3.38 14.92 21.46
N GLU A 80 -3.47 15.76 20.41
CA GLU A 80 -4.13 17.07 20.49
C GLU A 80 -5.63 16.95 20.77
N ALA A 81 -6.33 16.03 20.08
CA ALA A 81 -7.76 15.78 20.27
C ALA A 81 -8.07 15.25 21.68
N MET A 82 -7.27 14.31 22.18
CA MET A 82 -7.39 13.76 23.54
C MET A 82 -7.21 14.86 24.59
N TYR A 83 -6.20 15.72 24.43
CA TYR A 83 -5.97 16.85 25.33
C TYR A 83 -7.19 17.79 25.37
N ILE A 84 -7.69 18.20 24.20
CA ILE A 84 -8.86 19.09 24.11
C ILE A 84 -10.10 18.45 24.74
N ALA A 85 -10.34 17.16 24.47
CA ALA A 85 -11.52 16.46 24.96
C ALA A 85 -11.48 16.19 26.47
N SER A 86 -10.30 15.91 27.02
CA SER A 86 -10.09 15.81 28.48
C SER A 86 -10.36 17.15 29.15
N GLU A 87 -9.76 18.24 28.66
CA GLU A 87 -9.86 19.55 29.28
C GLU A 87 -11.26 20.15 29.20
N ARG A 88 -11.88 20.11 28.01
CA ARG A 88 -13.15 20.78 27.72
C ARG A 88 -14.38 19.93 28.02
N TYR A 89 -14.32 18.63 27.71
CA TYR A 89 -15.49 17.74 27.72
C TYR A 89 -15.43 16.69 28.83
N LYS A 90 -14.37 16.68 29.65
CA LYS A 90 -14.16 15.77 30.79
C LYS A 90 -14.18 14.29 30.39
N VAL A 91 -13.68 13.99 29.19
CA VAL A 91 -13.46 12.60 28.75
C VAL A 91 -12.24 12.05 29.46
N ASN A 92 -12.38 10.93 30.16
CA ASN A 92 -11.28 10.27 30.85
C ASN A 92 -10.60 9.24 29.94
N PHE A 93 -9.41 9.57 29.42
CA PHE A 93 -8.67 8.68 28.54
C PHE A 93 -7.70 7.77 29.29
N THR A 94 -7.76 6.47 29.03
CA THR A 94 -6.82 5.47 29.58
C THR A 94 -5.52 5.44 28.78
N GLY A 95 -5.60 5.62 27.45
CA GLY A 95 -4.43 5.59 26.58
C GLY A 95 -4.76 5.61 25.10
N VAL A 96 -3.70 5.46 24.28
CA VAL A 96 -3.78 5.32 22.83
C VAL A 96 -3.23 3.96 22.42
N ALA A 97 -4.00 3.20 21.65
CA ALA A 97 -3.56 1.98 20.98
C ALA A 97 -2.92 2.33 19.64
N ILE A 98 -1.77 1.72 19.31
CA ILE A 98 -1.10 1.91 18.02
C ILE A 98 -1.39 0.68 17.16
N THR A 99 -2.28 0.83 16.18
CA THR A 99 -2.78 -0.29 15.36
C THR A 99 -1.94 -0.50 14.09
N GLY A 100 -1.96 -1.72 13.55
CA GLY A 100 -1.26 -2.05 12.31
C GLY A 100 -1.98 -3.12 11.52
N TRP A 101 -2.98 -2.69 10.73
CA TRP A 101 -3.82 -3.59 9.94
C TRP A 101 -2.99 -4.34 8.90
N SER A 102 -3.31 -5.61 8.66
CA SER A 102 -2.70 -6.42 7.60
C SER A 102 -3.48 -6.40 6.29
N ARG A 103 -4.78 -6.08 6.37
CA ARG A 103 -5.72 -5.95 5.24
C ARG A 103 -6.79 -4.93 5.61
N TYR A 104 -7.39 -4.32 4.58
CA TYR A 104 -8.52 -3.41 4.72
C TYR A 104 -9.87 -4.13 4.78
N ASP A 105 -9.90 -5.37 4.26
CA ASP A 105 -11.03 -6.28 4.29
C ASP A 105 -10.49 -7.71 4.24
N HIS A 106 -11.26 -8.69 4.70
CA HIS A 106 -10.85 -10.09 4.72
C HIS A 106 -10.43 -10.62 3.34
N MET A 107 -11.02 -10.11 2.26
CA MET A 107 -10.75 -10.54 0.88
C MET A 107 -9.82 -9.60 0.10
N LEU A 108 -9.33 -8.53 0.73
CA LEU A 108 -8.39 -7.60 0.10
C LEU A 108 -6.95 -8.06 0.23
N SER A 109 -6.09 -7.49 -0.61
CA SER A 109 -4.65 -7.74 -0.63
C SER A 109 -3.97 -7.36 0.69
N LEU A 110 -2.82 -7.98 0.96
CA LEU A 110 -1.92 -7.57 2.04
C LEU A 110 -1.45 -6.13 1.83
N CYS A 111 -1.57 -5.28 2.84
CA CYS A 111 -0.99 -3.93 2.82
C CYS A 111 0.47 -3.95 3.32
N GLU A 112 0.94 -2.89 3.97
CA GLU A 112 2.31 -2.81 4.46
C GLU A 112 2.62 -3.89 5.51
N PHE A 113 3.83 -4.46 5.40
CA PHE A 113 4.32 -5.46 6.36
C PHE A 113 4.78 -4.83 7.68
N LEU A 114 4.66 -5.57 8.77
CA LEU A 114 5.15 -5.14 10.08
C LEU A 114 6.67 -4.84 10.06
N PRO A 115 7.56 -5.74 9.58
CA PRO A 115 9.00 -5.46 9.53
C PRO A 115 9.36 -4.20 8.74
N SER A 116 8.73 -3.96 7.58
CA SER A 116 8.96 -2.75 6.79
C SER A 116 8.31 -1.49 7.39
N SER A 117 7.44 -1.63 8.39
CA SER A 117 6.75 -0.52 9.06
C SER A 117 7.35 -0.17 10.42
N ILE A 118 8.42 -0.84 10.86
CA ILE A 118 9.12 -0.54 12.11
C ILE A 118 9.59 0.92 12.19
N PRO A 119 10.13 1.54 11.10
CA PRO A 119 10.43 2.96 11.12
C PRO A 119 9.23 3.81 11.54
N SER A 120 8.08 3.63 10.90
CA SER A 120 6.84 4.34 11.27
C SER A 120 6.48 4.14 12.74
N LEU A 121 6.51 2.90 13.22
CA LEU A 121 6.24 2.60 14.64
C LEU A 121 7.19 3.35 15.58
N ALA A 122 8.49 3.41 15.26
CA ALA A 122 9.47 4.13 16.07
C ALA A 122 9.15 5.63 16.13
N TYR A 123 8.83 6.27 15.01
CA TYR A 123 8.41 7.69 14.98
C TYR A 123 7.12 7.93 15.78
N LEU A 124 6.15 7.01 15.73
CA LEU A 124 4.90 7.14 16.46
C LEU A 124 5.09 7.01 17.97
N LEU A 125 5.88 6.03 18.42
CA LEU A 125 6.20 5.86 19.83
C LEU A 125 6.90 7.09 20.41
N GLN A 126 7.82 7.68 19.65
CA GLN A 126 8.51 8.91 20.07
C GLN A 126 7.56 10.12 20.06
N THR A 127 6.62 10.16 19.12
CA THR A 127 5.57 11.20 19.11
C THR A 127 4.69 11.10 20.35
N ILE A 128 4.37 9.89 20.84
CA ILE A 128 3.62 9.70 22.09
C ILE A 128 4.40 10.20 23.31
N VAL A 129 5.72 9.94 23.36
CA VAL A 129 6.57 10.34 24.48
C VAL A 129 6.78 11.86 24.52
N TYR A 130 7.08 12.48 23.39
CA TYR A 130 7.46 13.90 23.32
C TYR A 130 6.32 14.84 22.91
N GLY A 131 5.17 14.31 22.49
CA GLY A 131 4.04 15.04 21.93
C GLY A 131 4.27 15.55 20.50
N ARG A 132 5.46 16.10 20.22
CA ARG A 132 5.89 16.55 18.89
C ARG A 132 7.36 16.20 18.67
N LEU A 133 7.70 15.88 17.42
CA LEU A 133 9.08 15.56 17.04
C LEU A 133 9.80 16.82 16.54
N THR A 134 11.00 17.05 17.06
CA THR A 134 11.93 18.07 16.53
C THR A 134 12.83 17.47 15.46
N ASN A 135 13.59 18.32 14.76
CA ASN A 135 14.56 17.85 13.76
C ASN A 135 15.64 16.96 14.40
N GLU A 136 16.09 17.31 15.60
CA GLU A 136 17.09 16.55 16.36
C GLU A 136 16.56 15.18 16.78
N LEU A 137 15.28 15.11 17.19
CA LEU A 137 14.63 13.83 17.47
C LEU A 137 14.46 13.00 16.21
N ASN A 138 14.05 13.60 15.09
CA ASN A 138 13.94 12.88 13.81
C ASN A 138 15.27 12.26 13.37
N GLU A 139 16.37 12.99 13.52
CA GLU A 139 17.71 12.48 13.25
C GLU A 139 18.10 11.38 14.23
N THR A 140 17.82 11.55 15.53
CA THR A 140 18.11 10.54 16.56
C THR A 140 17.37 9.23 16.27
N ILE A 141 16.09 9.30 15.91
CA ILE A 141 15.28 8.13 15.55
C ILE A 141 15.89 7.43 14.34
N SER A 142 16.12 8.17 13.26
CA SER A 142 16.67 7.62 12.02
C SER A 142 18.05 7.01 12.21
N ARG A 143 18.99 7.72 12.82
CA ARG A 143 20.41 7.36 12.88
C ARG A 143 20.73 6.43 14.04
N THR A 144 20.16 6.70 15.21
CA THR A 144 20.56 6.02 16.46
C THR A 144 19.65 4.84 16.76
N LEU A 145 18.32 5.02 16.65
CA LEU A 145 17.37 3.95 16.99
C LEU A 145 17.21 2.94 15.85
N LEU A 146 17.11 3.43 14.61
CA LEU A 146 16.89 2.59 13.43
C LEU A 146 18.19 2.23 12.69
N GLY A 147 19.27 2.97 12.95
CA GLY A 147 20.57 2.77 12.30
C GLY A 147 20.54 2.99 10.80
N CYS A 148 19.70 3.91 10.31
CA CYS A 148 19.53 4.18 8.88
C CYS A 148 20.59 5.15 8.31
N THR A 149 20.95 4.94 7.04
CA THR A 149 21.91 5.79 6.29
C THR A 149 21.37 7.18 5.97
N GLN A 150 20.06 7.36 6.06
CA GLN A 150 19.34 8.62 5.89
C GLN A 150 17.92 8.46 6.46
N MET A 151 17.14 9.54 6.41
CA MET A 151 15.76 9.52 6.87
C MET A 151 14.94 8.48 6.08
N PRO A 152 14.19 7.60 6.77
CA PRO A 152 13.21 6.70 6.18
C PRO A 152 12.14 7.43 5.35
N LEU A 153 11.40 6.68 4.51
CA LEU A 153 10.42 7.25 3.59
C LEU A 153 9.31 8.03 4.34
N TRP A 154 9.28 9.35 4.16
CA TRP A 154 8.37 10.23 4.89
C TRP A 154 7.04 10.44 4.16
N GLU A 155 7.08 10.89 2.91
CA GLU A 155 5.88 11.14 2.09
C GLU A 155 5.87 10.30 0.82
N ARG A 156 4.67 10.07 0.29
CA ARG A 156 4.46 9.47 -1.03
C ARG A 156 5.06 10.28 -2.17
N SER A 157 5.13 11.61 -2.03
CA SER A 157 5.74 12.50 -3.04
C SER A 157 7.26 12.41 -3.08
N MET A 158 7.89 11.85 -2.06
CA MET A 158 9.32 11.64 -2.03
C MET A 158 9.66 10.44 -2.89
N TYR A 159 10.57 10.63 -3.85
CA TYR A 159 11.14 9.51 -4.57
C TYR A 159 11.89 8.61 -3.58
N PRO A 160 11.50 7.34 -3.43
CA PRO A 160 12.17 6.43 -2.51
C PRO A 160 13.61 6.23 -2.99
N THR A 161 14.52 6.87 -2.28
CA THR A 161 15.96 6.64 -2.41
C THR A 161 16.32 5.48 -1.51
N TYR A 162 17.19 4.60 -1.99
CA TYR A 162 17.60 3.43 -1.22
C TYR A 162 18.12 3.85 0.16
N VAL A 163 17.52 3.31 1.21
CA VAL A 163 17.92 3.52 2.61
C VAL A 163 18.34 2.19 3.16
N SER A 164 19.58 2.10 3.65
CA SER A 164 20.02 0.94 4.42
C SER A 164 19.89 1.24 5.89
N CYS A 165 19.46 0.25 6.68
CA CYS A 165 19.23 0.38 8.10
C CYS A 165 19.82 -0.80 8.88
N THR A 166 19.65 -0.86 10.20
CA THR A 166 20.15 -2.00 11.02
C THR A 166 19.16 -2.47 12.08
N PHE A 167 17.92 -1.96 12.07
CA PHE A 167 16.87 -2.44 12.96
C PHE A 167 16.42 -3.87 12.61
N PRO A 168 15.89 -4.66 13.57
CA PRO A 168 15.39 -6.00 13.30
C PRO A 168 14.29 -5.99 12.22
N GLY A 169 14.50 -6.67 11.09
CA GLY A 169 13.57 -6.65 9.96
C GLY A 169 13.83 -5.57 8.91
N HIS A 170 14.97 -4.88 8.98
CA HIS A 170 15.43 -3.97 7.93
C HIS A 170 15.53 -4.63 6.55
N GLU A 171 15.76 -5.93 6.45
CA GLU A 171 15.85 -6.66 5.18
C GLU A 171 14.53 -6.52 4.40
N MET A 172 13.39 -6.69 5.09
CA MET A 172 12.07 -6.50 4.48
C MET A 172 11.81 -5.03 4.12
N TYR A 173 12.35 -4.09 4.89
CA TYR A 173 12.28 -2.68 4.57
C TYR A 173 13.05 -2.35 3.28
N GLU A 174 14.29 -2.84 3.17
CA GLU A 174 15.15 -2.69 1.99
C GLU A 174 14.55 -3.40 0.76
N MET A 175 13.91 -4.56 0.94
CA MET A 175 13.16 -5.23 -0.14
C MET A 175 12.05 -4.36 -0.72
N MET A 176 11.39 -3.51 0.07
CA MET A 176 10.36 -2.60 -0.45
C MET A 176 10.95 -1.53 -1.37
N TYR A 177 12.18 -1.07 -1.09
CA TYR A 177 12.90 -0.18 -2.01
C TYR A 177 13.34 -0.89 -3.29
N GLN A 178 13.78 -2.14 -3.18
CA GLN A 178 14.11 -2.94 -4.36
C GLN A 178 12.89 -3.21 -5.24
N TYR A 179 11.73 -3.49 -4.62
CA TYR A 179 10.46 -3.61 -5.33
C TYR A 179 10.13 -2.34 -6.11
N ASP A 180 10.14 -1.17 -5.45
CA ASP A 180 9.88 0.11 -6.12
C ASP A 180 10.85 0.35 -7.29
N TYR A 181 12.15 0.09 -7.07
CA TYR A 181 13.16 0.21 -8.11
C TYR A 181 12.83 -0.67 -9.33
N VAL A 182 12.55 -1.95 -9.12
CA VAL A 182 12.22 -2.88 -10.21
C VAL A 182 10.93 -2.48 -10.92
N MET A 183 9.91 -2.02 -10.20
CA MET A 183 8.66 -1.53 -10.82
C MET A 183 8.88 -0.28 -11.67
N ARG A 184 9.76 0.64 -11.26
CA ARG A 184 10.14 1.79 -12.09
C ARG A 184 10.89 1.37 -13.34
N GLN A 185 11.86 0.45 -13.22
CA GLN A 185 12.55 -0.10 -14.39
C GLN A 185 11.59 -0.81 -15.34
N TYR A 186 10.56 -1.48 -14.81
CA TYR A 186 9.47 -2.04 -15.60
C TYR A 186 8.69 -0.97 -16.35
N GLU A 187 8.24 0.11 -15.70
CA GLU A 187 7.48 1.17 -16.38
C GLU A 187 8.31 1.89 -17.45
N GLU A 188 9.59 2.18 -17.18
CA GLU A 188 10.51 2.79 -18.14
C GLU A 188 10.72 1.87 -19.37
N THR A 189 11.02 0.59 -19.11
CA THR A 189 11.26 -0.41 -20.17
C THR A 189 10.00 -0.66 -20.99
N MET A 190 8.85 -0.85 -20.33
CA MET A 190 7.59 -1.11 -21.02
C MET A 190 7.09 0.10 -21.79
N SER A 191 7.34 1.32 -21.31
CA SER A 191 7.05 2.54 -22.06
C SER A 191 7.84 2.57 -23.37
N PHE A 192 9.13 2.22 -23.32
CA PHE A 192 9.95 2.10 -24.53
C PHE A 192 9.44 0.98 -25.46
N VAL A 193 9.18 -0.20 -24.93
CA VAL A 193 8.70 -1.36 -25.71
C VAL A 193 7.38 -1.07 -26.41
N ARG A 194 6.43 -0.41 -25.72
CA ARG A 194 5.10 -0.07 -26.27
C ARG A 194 5.17 0.91 -27.44
N LEU A 195 6.24 1.71 -27.57
CA LEU A 195 6.44 2.60 -28.73
C LEU A 195 6.76 1.82 -30.01
N TYR A 196 7.55 0.75 -29.89
CA TYR A 196 8.05 -0.01 -31.05
C TYR A 196 7.28 -1.31 -31.30
N ILE A 197 6.63 -1.85 -30.27
CA ILE A 197 5.86 -3.10 -30.32
C ILE A 197 4.45 -2.80 -29.83
N THR A 198 3.66 -2.27 -30.76
CA THR A 198 2.24 -1.99 -30.56
C THR A 198 1.37 -3.23 -30.78
N ASP A 199 0.08 -3.15 -30.45
CA ASP A 199 -0.91 -4.22 -30.68
C ASP A 199 -0.97 -4.69 -32.14
N ILE A 200 -0.68 -3.81 -33.10
CA ILE A 200 -0.65 -4.20 -34.52
C ILE A 200 0.48 -5.20 -34.76
N HIS A 201 1.68 -4.92 -34.23
CA HIS A 201 2.84 -5.80 -34.33
C HIS A 201 2.54 -7.16 -33.71
N LEU A 202 1.94 -7.16 -32.51
CA LEU A 202 1.53 -8.38 -31.80
C LEU A 202 0.56 -9.23 -32.62
N ARG A 203 -0.48 -8.63 -33.20
CA ARG A 203 -1.50 -9.35 -33.99
C ARG A 203 -0.99 -9.87 -35.32
N GLN A 204 -0.07 -9.14 -35.95
CA GLN A 204 0.46 -9.49 -37.27
C GLN A 204 1.72 -10.35 -37.19
N ASN A 205 2.24 -10.65 -35.98
CA ASN A 205 3.52 -11.32 -35.77
C ASN A 205 4.63 -10.70 -36.63
N TYR A 206 4.75 -9.38 -36.53
CA TYR A 206 5.63 -8.59 -37.37
C TYR A 206 6.30 -7.49 -36.55
N ILE A 207 7.62 -7.32 -36.66
CA ILE A 207 8.39 -6.28 -35.95
C ILE A 207 9.51 -5.70 -36.80
N HIS A 208 9.95 -4.50 -36.42
CA HIS A 208 11.20 -3.95 -36.96
C HIS A 208 12.39 -4.67 -36.33
N TYR A 209 13.17 -5.45 -37.10
CA TYR A 209 14.34 -6.22 -36.61
C TYR A 209 15.21 -5.48 -35.59
N LYS A 210 15.86 -4.37 -35.97
CA LYS A 210 16.71 -3.57 -35.05
C LYS A 210 15.99 -3.09 -33.78
N ARG A 211 14.72 -2.68 -33.87
CA ARG A 211 13.94 -2.24 -32.70
C ARG A 211 13.49 -3.43 -31.85
N GLY A 212 13.23 -4.56 -32.48
CA GLY A 212 12.98 -5.84 -31.82
C GLY A 212 14.17 -6.25 -30.98
N GLU A 213 15.38 -6.28 -31.55
CA GLU A 213 16.62 -6.57 -30.80
C GLU A 213 16.83 -5.61 -29.63
N GLU A 214 16.71 -4.30 -29.84
CA GLU A 214 16.85 -3.31 -28.76
C GLU A 214 15.80 -3.50 -27.64
N CYS A 215 14.55 -3.82 -28.00
CA CYS A 215 13.52 -4.15 -27.01
C CYS A 215 13.83 -5.46 -26.28
N PHE A 216 14.33 -6.46 -27.01
CA PHE A 216 14.64 -7.78 -26.48
C PHE A 216 15.73 -7.73 -25.41
N GLU A 217 16.83 -7.02 -25.69
CA GLU A 217 17.93 -6.86 -24.73
C GLU A 217 17.47 -6.19 -23.41
N ARG A 218 16.65 -5.12 -23.53
CA ARG A 218 16.09 -4.44 -22.36
C ARG A 218 15.16 -5.35 -21.54
N LEU A 219 14.29 -6.10 -22.23
CA LEU A 219 13.36 -7.01 -21.59
C LEU A 219 14.07 -8.18 -20.90
N LEU A 220 15.12 -8.76 -21.51
CA LEU A 220 15.90 -9.82 -20.87
C LEU A 220 16.62 -9.33 -19.61
N SER A 221 17.21 -8.12 -19.65
CA SER A 221 17.83 -7.52 -18.47
C SER A 221 16.82 -7.29 -17.35
N LEU A 222 15.64 -6.75 -17.68
CA LEU A 222 14.57 -6.55 -16.71
C LEU A 222 14.04 -7.87 -16.16
N GLU A 223 13.80 -8.87 -17.01
CA GLU A 223 13.32 -10.20 -16.58
C GLU A 223 14.28 -10.85 -15.59
N SER A 224 15.59 -10.79 -15.86
CA SER A 224 16.61 -11.30 -14.93
C SER A 224 16.57 -10.59 -13.58
N GLN A 225 16.43 -9.26 -13.56
CA GLN A 225 16.29 -8.49 -12.31
C GLN A 225 15.02 -8.87 -11.55
N MET A 226 13.91 -9.08 -12.25
CA MET A 226 12.64 -9.47 -11.64
C MET A 226 12.70 -10.86 -11.02
N ILE A 227 13.36 -11.81 -11.68
CA ILE A 227 13.57 -13.17 -11.15
C ILE A 227 14.44 -13.12 -9.89
N HIS A 228 15.56 -12.39 -9.92
CA HIS A 228 16.41 -12.21 -8.74
C HIS A 228 15.67 -11.57 -7.57
N PHE A 229 14.81 -10.58 -7.83
CA PHE A 229 13.97 -9.97 -6.81
C PHE A 229 13.03 -10.99 -6.16
N ILE A 230 12.40 -11.88 -6.94
CA ILE A 230 11.49 -12.91 -6.41
C ILE A 230 12.21 -13.79 -5.38
N ASP A 231 13.38 -14.31 -5.73
CA ASP A 231 14.16 -15.18 -4.85
C ASP A 231 14.58 -14.43 -3.57
N ALA A 232 15.10 -13.21 -3.72
CA ALA A 232 15.53 -12.39 -2.58
C ALA A 232 14.35 -12.04 -1.65
N PHE A 233 13.23 -11.64 -2.23
CA PHE A 233 12.02 -11.27 -1.48
C PHE A 233 11.43 -12.45 -0.72
N GLN A 234 11.34 -13.63 -1.35
CA GLN A 234 10.82 -14.83 -0.67
C GLN A 234 11.71 -15.23 0.51
N ASN A 235 13.03 -15.18 0.34
CA ASN A 235 13.97 -15.47 1.43
C ASN A 235 13.83 -14.49 2.59
N ALA A 236 13.70 -13.19 2.30
CA ALA A 236 13.47 -12.17 3.34
C ALA A 236 12.13 -12.37 4.06
N CYS A 237 11.06 -12.71 3.33
CA CYS A 237 9.74 -12.99 3.90
C CYS A 237 9.75 -14.19 4.85
N LEU A 238 10.46 -15.27 4.51
CA LEU A 238 10.53 -16.50 5.31
C LEU A 238 11.15 -16.31 6.70
N VAL A 239 11.89 -15.22 6.91
CA VAL A 239 12.46 -14.89 8.22
C VAL A 239 11.37 -14.45 9.21
N PHE A 240 10.33 -13.79 8.73
CA PHE A 240 9.31 -13.14 9.57
C PHE A 240 7.92 -13.78 9.46
N PHE A 241 7.66 -14.51 8.38
CA PHE A 241 6.34 -14.96 8.01
C PHE A 241 6.32 -16.45 7.64
N THR A 242 5.11 -17.00 7.62
CA THR A 242 4.87 -18.33 7.07
C THR A 242 5.10 -18.34 5.55
N ALA A 243 5.39 -19.54 5.01
CA ALA A 243 5.85 -19.71 3.63
C ALA A 243 4.85 -19.28 2.55
N ASP A 244 3.59 -19.04 2.91
CA ASP A 244 2.49 -18.59 2.05
C ASP A 244 2.46 -17.06 1.83
N ILE A 245 2.96 -16.26 2.78
CA ILE A 245 2.85 -14.79 2.72
C ILE A 245 3.65 -14.19 1.55
N GLY A 246 4.89 -14.66 1.34
CA GLY A 246 5.71 -14.22 0.22
C GLY A 246 5.06 -14.49 -1.14
N PRO A 247 4.67 -15.74 -1.44
CA PRO A 247 3.92 -16.09 -2.65
C PRO A 247 2.61 -15.32 -2.82
N GLU A 248 1.81 -15.14 -1.76
CA GLU A 248 0.56 -14.36 -1.83
C GLU A 248 0.82 -12.92 -2.27
N TRP A 249 1.80 -12.26 -1.63
CA TRP A 249 2.16 -10.89 -1.94
C TRP A 249 2.69 -10.76 -3.38
N LEU A 250 3.60 -11.65 -3.80
CA LEU A 250 4.12 -11.66 -5.17
C LEU A 250 2.99 -11.88 -6.19
N GLN A 251 2.08 -12.80 -5.92
CA GLN A 251 0.96 -13.09 -6.82
C GLN A 251 0.06 -11.87 -7.02
N THR A 252 -0.09 -11.04 -5.99
CA THR A 252 -0.91 -9.84 -6.00
C THR A 252 -0.22 -8.68 -6.71
N TYR A 253 1.05 -8.40 -6.35
CA TYR A 253 1.71 -7.15 -6.71
C TYR A 253 2.75 -7.27 -7.82
N PHE A 254 3.28 -8.47 -8.08
CA PHE A 254 4.49 -8.64 -8.90
C PHE A 254 4.31 -9.58 -10.09
N MET A 255 3.63 -10.71 -9.93
CA MET A 255 3.59 -11.76 -10.96
C MET A 255 2.92 -11.31 -12.26
N ARG A 256 1.99 -10.36 -12.20
CA ARG A 256 1.33 -9.82 -13.40
C ARG A 256 2.31 -9.05 -14.29
N THR A 257 3.18 -8.23 -13.70
CA THR A 257 4.15 -7.43 -14.46
C THR A 257 5.23 -8.34 -15.04
N LEU A 258 5.72 -9.33 -14.28
CA LEU A 258 6.65 -10.33 -14.79
C LEU A 258 6.07 -11.08 -16.00
N LYS A 259 4.80 -11.49 -15.92
CA LYS A 259 4.13 -12.18 -17.03
C LYS A 259 4.03 -11.30 -18.27
N ASP A 260 3.77 -10.00 -18.14
CA ASP A 260 3.75 -9.09 -19.30
C ASP A 260 5.13 -9.00 -19.96
N VAL A 261 6.20 -8.86 -19.15
CA VAL A 261 7.60 -8.88 -19.63
C VAL A 261 7.88 -10.16 -20.40
N GLN A 262 7.64 -11.33 -19.79
CA GLN A 262 7.85 -12.64 -20.41
C GLN A 262 7.07 -12.82 -21.71
N GLN A 263 5.82 -12.38 -21.75
CA GLN A 263 5.01 -12.44 -22.97
C GLN A 263 5.60 -11.60 -24.09
N ARG A 264 6.09 -10.39 -23.79
CA ARG A 264 6.75 -9.53 -24.77
C ARG A 264 8.09 -10.10 -25.21
N THR A 265 8.91 -10.60 -24.30
CA THR A 265 10.18 -11.28 -24.59
C THR A 265 9.97 -12.44 -25.57
N ASN A 266 9.07 -13.37 -25.23
CA ASN A 266 8.77 -14.55 -26.05
C ASN A 266 8.20 -14.18 -27.43
N PHE A 267 7.37 -13.14 -27.49
CA PHE A 267 6.84 -12.65 -28.76
C PHE A 267 7.96 -12.15 -29.68
N ILE A 268 8.89 -11.33 -29.16
CA ILE A 268 9.99 -10.79 -29.94
C ILE A 268 10.91 -11.91 -30.41
N GLU A 269 11.32 -12.79 -29.49
CA GLU A 269 12.22 -13.89 -29.80
C GLU A 269 11.68 -14.77 -30.94
N ARG A 270 10.42 -15.19 -30.81
CA ARG A 270 9.75 -15.99 -31.85
C ARG A 270 9.69 -15.23 -33.17
N THR A 271 9.29 -13.96 -33.14
CA THR A 271 9.07 -13.18 -34.36
C THR A 271 10.39 -12.90 -35.08
N LEU A 272 11.47 -12.56 -34.37
CA LEU A 272 12.81 -12.37 -34.95
C LEU A 272 13.31 -13.66 -35.63
N LYS A 273 13.00 -14.84 -35.07
CA LYS A 273 13.37 -16.14 -35.64
C LYS A 273 12.56 -16.51 -36.89
N THR A 274 11.26 -16.17 -36.93
CA THR A 274 10.35 -16.64 -37.99
C THR A 274 10.12 -15.64 -39.13
N GLN A 275 10.34 -14.34 -38.89
CA GLN A 275 10.07 -13.29 -39.88
C GLN A 275 11.14 -13.32 -40.98
N SER A 276 10.78 -13.85 -42.14
CA SER A 276 11.68 -13.99 -43.29
C SER A 276 11.67 -12.80 -44.26
N SER A 277 10.68 -11.91 -44.16
CA SER A 277 10.52 -10.79 -45.09
C SER A 277 9.89 -9.57 -44.44
N TRP A 278 10.11 -8.41 -45.06
CA TRP A 278 9.62 -7.11 -44.60
C TRP A 278 8.53 -6.59 -45.51
N LEU A 279 7.36 -6.33 -44.95
CA LEU A 279 6.26 -5.68 -45.65
C LEU A 279 6.49 -4.16 -45.63
N GLN A 280 6.09 -3.49 -46.72
CA GLN A 280 6.14 -2.02 -46.81
C GLN A 280 5.28 -1.34 -45.72
N ARG A 281 4.29 -2.04 -45.18
CA ARG A 281 3.47 -1.63 -44.03
C ARG A 281 3.29 -2.82 -43.08
N PRO A 282 3.19 -2.60 -41.76
CA PRO A 282 2.93 -3.66 -40.77
C PRO A 282 1.51 -4.25 -40.85
N LEU A 283 0.72 -3.91 -41.88
CA LEU A 283 -0.63 -4.41 -42.09
C LEU A 283 -0.68 -5.26 -43.36
N PRO A 284 -1.24 -6.48 -43.31
CA PRO A 284 -1.47 -7.28 -44.52
C PRO A 284 -2.50 -6.58 -45.42
N LYS A 285 -2.48 -6.92 -46.72
CA LYS A 285 -3.31 -6.26 -47.75
C LYS A 285 -4.84 -6.36 -47.50
N ASN A 286 -5.30 -7.33 -46.72
CA ASN A 286 -6.72 -7.58 -46.43
C ASN A 286 -7.08 -7.28 -44.97
N PHE A 287 -7.06 -6.01 -44.57
CA PHE A 287 -7.47 -5.61 -43.22
C PHE A 287 -8.98 -5.34 -43.15
N SER A 288 -9.69 -6.00 -42.24
CA SER A 288 -11.12 -5.78 -42.01
C SER A 288 -11.36 -4.47 -41.25
N ARG A 289 -12.52 -3.81 -41.47
CA ARG A 289 -12.94 -2.67 -40.62
C ARG A 289 -13.07 -3.11 -39.17
N ILE A 290 -12.70 -2.23 -38.23
CA ILE A 290 -12.90 -2.46 -36.79
C ILE A 290 -14.42 -2.47 -36.53
N ILE A 291 -14.95 -3.62 -36.09
CA ILE A 291 -16.36 -3.78 -35.72
C ILE A 291 -16.47 -3.85 -34.20
N ILE A 292 -17.12 -2.88 -33.59
CA ILE A 292 -17.39 -2.87 -32.15
C ILE A 292 -18.78 -3.47 -31.95
N LYS A 293 -18.85 -4.72 -31.45
CA LYS A 293 -20.13 -5.31 -31.02
C LYS A 293 -20.54 -4.68 -29.70
N LYS A 294 -21.71 -4.02 -29.67
CA LYS A 294 -22.32 -3.55 -28.41
C LYS A 294 -22.69 -4.77 -27.55
N ARG A 295 -22.34 -4.72 -26.26
CA ARG A 295 -22.84 -5.69 -25.28
C ARG A 295 -24.34 -5.44 -25.08
N ASN A 296 -25.15 -6.46 -25.29
CA ASN A 296 -26.54 -6.46 -24.83
C ASN A 296 -26.52 -6.93 -23.36
N ILE A 297 -26.68 -5.99 -22.43
CA ILE A 297 -26.77 -6.29 -21.00
C ILE A 297 -28.26 -6.30 -20.62
N THR A 298 -28.80 -7.49 -20.34
CA THR A 298 -30.11 -7.64 -19.70
C THR A 298 -29.88 -7.74 -18.19
N VAL A 299 -30.28 -6.72 -17.44
CA VAL A 299 -29.99 -6.54 -16.00
C VAL A 299 -30.79 -7.47 -15.08
N ASN A 300 -31.75 -8.25 -15.62
CA ASN A 300 -32.70 -8.99 -14.79
C ASN A 300 -32.19 -10.31 -14.16
N SER A 301 -30.96 -10.75 -14.42
CA SER A 301 -30.46 -12.04 -13.91
C SER A 301 -29.61 -11.96 -12.64
N LEU A 302 -29.34 -10.77 -12.08
CA LEU A 302 -28.44 -10.60 -10.94
C LEU A 302 -29.14 -10.29 -9.60
N ILE A 303 -30.46 -10.07 -9.59
CA ILE A 303 -31.18 -9.62 -8.39
C ILE A 303 -32.03 -10.74 -7.74
N GLN A 304 -32.12 -11.93 -8.33
CA GLN A 304 -33.06 -12.95 -7.81
C GLN A 304 -32.53 -13.85 -6.68
N ASN A 305 -31.28 -13.71 -6.21
CA ASN A 305 -30.75 -14.52 -5.10
C ASN A 305 -29.92 -13.69 -4.11
N SER A 306 -30.51 -12.65 -3.53
CA SER A 306 -30.00 -12.00 -2.31
C SER A 306 -31.11 -11.87 -1.28
#